data_AF-A0A528AF13-F1
#
_entry.id   AF-A0A528AF13-F1
#
_cell.length_a   1.000
_cell.length_b   1.000
_cell.length_c   1.000
_cell.angle_alpha   90.00
_cell.angle_beta   90.00
_cell.angle_gamma   90.00
#
_symmetry.space_group_name_H-M   'P 1'
#
loop_
_entity.id
_entity.type
_entity.pdbx_description
1 polymer ?
#
loop_
_entity_poly.entity_id
_entity_poly.type
_entity_poly.pdbx_seq_one_letter_code
_entity_poly.pdbx_strand_id
1 'polypeptide(L)' 'VYVLTAQPVDENDNDYDSRATQWFVVSDIGLSTYTGQDGLNVFARSLGTAKPISGAELTLLARNNEIL' A
#
# COMPACT_ATOMS: atom_id res chain seq x y z
N VAL A 1 -2.62 5.69 0.16
CA VAL A 1 -3.49 4.57 0.60
C VAL A 1 -4.91 5.10 0.67
N TYR A 2 -5.88 4.34 0.20
CA TYR A 2 -7.28 4.74 0.16
C TYR A 2 -8.15 3.69 0.85
N VAL A 3 -9.32 4.14 1.33
CA VAL A 3 -10.36 3.27 1.88
C VAL A 3 -11.64 3.49 1.07
N LEU A 4 -12.24 2.39 0.61
CA LEU A 4 -13.56 2.38 -0.04
C LEU A 4 -14.56 1.76 0.93
N THR A 5 -15.69 2.43 1.15
CA THR A 5 -16.84 1.87 1.85
C THR A 5 -18.03 1.80 0.90
N ALA A 6 -18.82 0.74 1.00
CA ALA A 6 -20.07 0.58 0.26
C ALA A 6 -21.24 0.33 1.22
N GLN A 7 -22.41 0.81 0.85
CA GLN A 7 -23.67 0.57 1.56
C GLN A 7 -24.81 0.38 0.53
N PRO A 8 -25.85 -0.43 0.83
CA PRO A 8 -27.07 -0.48 0.04
C PRO A 8 -27.74 0.90 -0.05
N VAL A 9 -28.45 1.15 -1.16
CA VAL A 9 -29.13 2.44 -1.39
C VAL A 9 -30.30 2.65 -0.42
N ASP A 10 -30.96 1.55 -0.02
CA ASP A 10 -32.17 1.57 0.82
C ASP A 10 -31.89 1.24 2.30
N GLU A 11 -30.63 1.31 2.74
CA GLU A 11 -30.26 1.07 4.13
C GLU A 11 -30.67 2.27 5.00
N ASN A 12 -31.38 2.01 6.11
CA ASN A 12 -31.72 3.06 7.06
C ASN A 12 -30.45 3.42 7.86
N ASP A 13 -30.07 4.70 7.84
CA ASP A 13 -28.88 5.30 8.49
C ASP A 13 -28.77 5.05 10.03
N ASN A 14 -29.70 4.32 10.62
CA ASN A 14 -29.76 3.99 12.05
C ASN A 14 -29.18 2.61 12.39
N ASP A 15 -28.79 1.80 11.40
CA ASP A 15 -28.11 0.53 11.67
C ASP A 15 -26.61 0.77 11.92
N TYR A 16 -26.13 0.38 13.10
CA TYR A 16 -24.72 0.42 13.49
C TYR A 16 -23.90 -0.73 12.85
N ASP A 17 -24.35 -1.24 11.71
CA ASP A 17 -23.75 -2.41 11.07
C ASP A 17 -22.43 -2.07 10.38
N SER A 18 -21.56 -3.07 10.32
CA SER A 18 -20.24 -2.90 9.71
C SER A 18 -20.39 -2.69 8.20
N ARG A 19 -20.02 -1.51 7.71
CA ARG A 19 -19.98 -1.22 6.26
C ARG A 19 -18.96 -2.10 5.56
N ALA A 20 -19.30 -2.57 4.36
CA ALA A 20 -18.34 -3.24 3.50
C ALA A 20 -17.17 -2.30 3.20
N THR A 21 -16.02 -2.56 3.81
CA THR A 21 -14.85 -1.67 3.83
C THR A 21 -13.65 -2.38 3.25
N GLN A 22 -13.00 -1.78 2.25
CA GLN A 22 -11.80 -2.32 1.62
C GLN A 22 -10.70 -1.28 1.53
N TRP A 23 -9.48 -1.68 1.89
CA TRP A 23 -8.27 -0.88 1.74
C TRP A 23 -7.61 -1.17 0.41
N PHE A 24 -7.13 -0.13 -0.28
CA PHE A 24 -6.39 -0.29 -1.53
C PHE A 24 -5.31 0.78 -1.69
N VAL A 25 -4.32 0.44 -2.52
CA VAL A 25 -3.23 1.34 -2.90
C VAL A 25 -3.33 1.56 -4.40
N VAL A 26 -3.33 2.83 -4.81
CA VAL A 26 -3.23 3.23 -6.22
C VAL A 26 -1.82 3.75 -6.44
N SER A 27 -1.02 3.04 -7.23
CA SER A 27 0.38 3.35 -7.49
C SER A 27 0.83 2.70 -8.81
N ASP A 28 1.78 3.32 -9.50
CA ASP A 28 2.53 2.66 -10.59
C ASP A 28 3.80 1.96 -10.06
N ILE A 29 4.07 1.98 -8.76
CA ILE A 29 5.30 1.41 -8.19
C ILE A 29 5.04 -0.02 -7.70
N GLY A 30 5.71 -0.98 -8.31
CA GLY A 30 5.90 -2.33 -7.78
C GLY A 30 7.19 -2.40 -6.96
N LEU A 31 7.07 -2.88 -5.71
CA LEU A 31 8.20 -3.04 -4.80
C LEU A 31 8.42 -4.52 -4.49
N SER A 32 9.67 -4.97 -4.55
CA SER A 32 10.08 -6.31 -4.11
C SER A 32 11.33 -6.20 -3.28
N THR A 33 11.40 -7.00 -2.21
CA THR A 33 12.50 -6.95 -1.25
C THR A 33 13.08 -8.32 -1.00
N TYR A 34 14.39 -8.36 -0.77
CA TYR A 34 15.12 -9.58 -0.41
C TYR A 34 16.08 -9.26 0.73
N THR A 35 16.10 -10.11 1.74
CA THR A 35 17.03 -9.99 2.87
C THR A 35 18.15 -11.00 2.70
N GLY A 36 19.40 -10.51 2.73
CA GLY A 36 20.61 -11.30 2.61
C GLY A 36 21.64 -10.96 3.69
N GLN A 37 22.84 -11.54 3.57
CA GLN A 37 23.95 -11.28 4.49
C GLN A 37 24.45 -9.83 4.44
N ASP A 38 24.22 -9.15 3.31
CA ASP A 38 24.57 -7.77 3.00
C ASP A 38 23.45 -6.77 3.33
N GLY A 39 22.31 -7.24 3.84
CA GLY A 39 21.19 -6.41 4.29
C GLY A 39 19.94 -6.55 3.43
N LEU A 40 19.18 -5.45 3.31
CA LEU A 40 17.92 -5.40 2.56
C LEU A 40 18.16 -4.87 1.14
N ASN A 41 17.90 -5.70 0.15
CA ASN A 41 17.88 -5.30 -1.25
C ASN A 41 16.44 -4.93 -1.65
N VAL A 42 16.26 -3.74 -2.25
CA VAL A 42 14.95 -3.21 -2.67
C VAL A 42 14.93 -2.96 -4.17
N PHE A 43 13.92 -3.47 -4.86
CA PHE A 43 13.71 -3.29 -6.28
C PHE A 43 12.42 -2.53 -6.52
N ALA A 44 12.50 -1.35 -7.14
CA ALA A 44 11.36 -0.54 -7.54
C ALA A 44 11.22 -0.55 -9.07
N ARG A 45 10.05 -0.96 -9.56
CA ARG A 45 9.73 -1.01 -10.99
C ARG A 45 8.36 -0.42 -11.27
N SER A 46 8.19 0.19 -12.43
CA SER A 46 6.88 0.62 -12.91
C SER A 46 6.00 -0.60 -13.18
N LEU A 47 4.76 -0.60 -12.71
CA LEU A 47 3.78 -1.67 -12.96
C LEU A 47 3.28 -1.64 -14.41
N GLY A 48 3.13 -0.45 -14.99
CA GLY A 48 2.69 -0.29 -16.38
C GLY A 48 3.77 -0.64 -17.41
N THR A 49 5.04 -0.33 -17.13
CA THR A 49 6.14 -0.52 -18.12
C THR A 49 7.12 -1.63 -17.76
N ALA A 50 7.04 -2.17 -16.56
CA ALA A 50 8.02 -3.07 -15.97
C ALA A 50 9.45 -2.53 -15.93
N LYS A 51 9.74 -1.26 -16.21
CA LYS A 51 11.11 -0.71 -16.18
C LYS A 51 11.55 -0.33 -14.76
N PRO A 52 12.86 -0.35 -14.44
CA PRO A 52 13.37 0.18 -13.18
C PRO A 52 13.01 1.66 -13.00
N ILE A 53 12.70 2.06 -11.76
CA ILE A 53 12.45 3.46 -11.40
C ILE A 53 13.74 4.04 -10.81
N SER A 54 14.32 5.04 -11.46
CA SER A 54 15.52 5.73 -10.98
C SER A 54 15.17 6.90 -10.06
N GLY A 55 15.99 7.13 -9.02
CA GLY A 55 15.82 8.26 -8.11
C GLY A 55 14.60 8.15 -7.17
N ALA A 56 14.08 6.94 -6.96
CA ALA A 56 13.02 6.72 -6.00
C ALA A 56 13.50 7.03 -4.57
N GLU A 57 12.68 7.75 -3.82
CA GLU A 57 12.89 7.96 -2.39
C GLU A 57 12.39 6.74 -1.60
N LEU A 58 13.21 6.26 -0.67
CA LEU A 58 12.90 5.12 0.17
C LEU A 58 13.01 5.51 1.64
N THR A 59 11.94 5.26 2.39
CA THR A 59 11.91 5.39 3.85
C THR A 59 11.63 4.03 4.46
N LEU A 60 12.47 3.60 5.39
CA LEU A 60 12.23 2.39 6.16
C LEU A 60 11.48 2.77 7.43
N LEU A 61 10.36 2.09 7.68
CA LEU A 61 9.52 2.28 8.86
C LEU A 61 9.58 1.04 9.72
N ALA A 62 9.90 1.22 11.00
CA ALA A 62 9.80 0.18 12.00
C ALA A 62 8.33 -0.06 12.40
N ARG A 63 8.03 -1.19 13.05
CA ARG A 63 6.66 -1.54 13.48
C ARG A 63 6.03 -0.54 14.45
N ASN A 64 6.84 0.26 15.14
CA ASN A 64 6.42 1.35 16.02
C ASN A 64 6.26 2.70 15.28
N ASN A 65 6.35 2.70 13.94
CA ASN A 65 6.29 3.87 13.06
C ASN A 65 7.47 4.84 13.18
N GLU A 66 8.59 4.43 13.78
CA GLU A 66 9.83 5.20 13.70
C GLU A 66 10.49 5.02 12.33
N ILE A 67 11.13 6.10 11.85
CA ILE A 67 11.96 6.06 10.64
C ILE A 67 13.32 5.48 11.03
N LEU A 68 13.78 4.48 10.28
CA LEU A 68 15.08 3.81 10.45
C LEU A 68 16.21 4.51 9.68
#